data_AF-A0A1J5JK68-F1
#
_entry.id   AF-A0A1J5JK68-F1
#
_cell.length_a   1.000
_cell.length_b   1.000
_cell.length_c   1.000
_cell.angle_alpha   90.00
_cell.angle_beta   90.00
_cell.angle_gamma   90.00
#
_symmetry.space_group_name_H-M   'P 1'
#
loop_
_entity.id
_entity.type
_entity.pdbx_description
1 polymer ?
#
loop_
_entity_poly.entity_id
_entity_poly.type
_entity_poly.pdbx_seq_one_letter_code
_entity_poly.pdbx_strand_id
1 'polypeptide(L)'
;DEAEVSHCGTCTACLDICPTQAFPAPYQLDAQRCISYLTIEHRGPVEEVLRPALGNRIYGCDDCLAVCPWNKFAVAAQEIGYAHRVGAPLLAELAGLDDAAFRARFAGSPIKRIGRERMVRNVLYAIGNSGLPGLRAVAAGLVGDPDPAVADAAAWAVARLS
;
A
#
# COMPACT_ATOMS: atom_id res chain seq x y z
N ASP A 1 14.90 -9.57 31.65
CA ASP A 1 15.18 -10.24 30.36
C ASP A 1 16.38 -9.59 29.71
N GLU A 2 17.30 -10.41 29.20
CA GLU A 2 18.43 -9.92 28.38
C GLU A 2 17.95 -9.58 26.97
N ALA A 3 18.58 -8.58 26.36
CA ALA A 3 18.28 -8.20 24.98
C ALA A 3 18.84 -9.25 24.01
N GLU A 4 18.04 -9.66 23.04
CA GLU A 4 18.45 -10.60 22.00
C GLU A 4 19.55 -9.99 21.09
N VAL A 5 20.41 -10.85 20.55
CA VAL A 5 21.55 -10.42 19.73
C VAL A 5 21.12 -10.28 18.27
N SER A 6 21.62 -9.25 17.56
CA SER A 6 21.32 -9.11 16.13
C SER A 6 21.91 -10.27 15.32
N HIS A 7 21.09 -10.84 14.45
CA HIS A 7 21.49 -11.90 13.52
C HIS A 7 21.75 -11.40 12.08
N CYS A 8 21.64 -10.09 11.82
CA CYS A 8 21.79 -9.56 10.46
C CYS A 8 23.20 -9.73 9.89
N GLY A 9 24.24 -9.72 10.73
CA GLY A 9 25.63 -9.78 10.28
C GLY A 9 25.93 -8.67 9.25
N THR A 10 26.40 -9.05 8.06
CA THR A 10 26.68 -8.13 6.94
C THR A 10 25.55 -8.03 5.91
N CYS A 11 24.38 -8.63 6.19
CA CYS A 11 23.25 -8.65 5.25
C CYS A 11 22.65 -7.25 5.03
N THR A 12 22.45 -6.88 3.76
CA THR A 12 21.81 -5.62 3.33
C THR A 12 20.52 -5.82 2.52
N ALA A 13 20.02 -7.06 2.42
CA ALA A 13 18.96 -7.41 1.47
C ALA A 13 17.70 -6.54 1.58
N CYS A 14 17.27 -6.18 2.80
CA CYS A 14 16.11 -5.31 3.01
C CYS A 14 16.33 -3.85 2.58
N LEU A 15 17.57 -3.35 2.65
CA LEU A 15 17.95 -2.04 2.16
C LEU A 15 17.90 -2.04 0.63
N ASP A 16 18.49 -3.08 0.02
CA ASP A 16 18.65 -3.20 -1.42
C ASP A 16 17.33 -3.39 -2.17
N ILE A 17 16.38 -4.15 -1.60
CA ILE A 17 15.09 -4.44 -2.25
C ILE A 17 14.09 -3.29 -2.14
N CYS A 18 14.27 -2.37 -1.19
CA CYS A 18 13.24 -1.38 -0.85
C CYS A 18 12.92 -0.48 -2.05
N PRO A 19 11.70 -0.53 -2.63
CA PRO A 19 11.42 0.13 -3.93
C PRO A 19 11.58 1.65 -3.91
N THR A 20 11.44 2.25 -2.72
CA THR A 20 11.54 3.69 -2.50
C THR A 20 12.83 4.09 -1.78
N GLN A 21 13.74 3.14 -1.52
CA GLN A 21 14.97 3.39 -0.74
C GLN A 21 14.65 4.05 0.62
N ALA A 22 13.66 3.52 1.33
CA ALA A 22 13.24 4.04 2.64
C ALA A 22 14.24 3.75 3.76
N PHE A 23 15.30 2.97 3.51
CA PHE A 23 16.36 2.70 4.46
C PHE A 23 17.63 3.48 4.06
N PRO A 24 17.86 4.70 4.61
CA PRO A 24 19.08 5.46 4.32
C PRO A 24 20.35 4.80 4.89
N ALA A 25 20.19 3.97 5.93
CA ALA A 25 21.26 3.19 6.56
C ALA A 25 20.65 1.97 7.28
N PRO A 26 21.47 0.96 7.66
CA PRO A 26 21.00 -0.16 8.48
C PRO A 26 20.27 0.32 9.74
N TYR A 27 19.13 -0.29 10.03
CA TYR A 27 18.28 0.02 11.20
C TYR A 27 17.70 1.44 11.24
N GLN A 28 17.78 2.20 10.15
CA GLN A 28 17.16 3.52 10.03
C GLN A 28 16.07 3.49 8.97
N LEU A 29 14.88 3.98 9.30
CA LEU A 29 13.74 4.02 8.38
C LEU A 29 13.27 5.46 8.21
N ASP A 30 13.22 5.92 6.96
CA ASP A 30 12.49 7.11 6.55
C ASP A 30 11.03 6.76 6.26
N ALA A 31 10.14 7.12 7.19
CA ALA A 31 8.71 6.87 7.06
C ALA A 31 8.07 7.60 5.87
N GLN A 32 8.58 8.77 5.47
CA GLN A 32 8.04 9.54 4.34
C GLN A 32 8.23 8.82 3.01
N ARG A 33 9.15 7.86 2.94
CA ARG A 33 9.41 7.02 1.77
C ARG A 33 8.88 5.60 1.92
N CYS A 34 8.62 5.14 3.14
CA CYS A 34 8.17 3.78 3.41
C CYS A 34 6.76 3.53 2.83
N ILE A 35 6.62 2.59 1.89
CA ILE A 35 5.32 2.27 1.28
C ILE A 35 4.29 1.84 2.33
N SER A 36 4.71 1.10 3.37
CA SER A 36 3.80 0.71 4.45
C SER A 36 3.24 1.94 5.18
N TYR A 37 4.09 2.91 5.54
CA TYR A 37 3.62 4.17 6.13
C TYR A 37 2.76 4.98 5.14
N LEU A 38 3.19 5.12 3.89
CA LEU A 38 2.49 5.87 2.87
C LEU A 38 1.06 5.35 2.63
N THR A 39 0.88 4.03 2.66
CA THR A 39 -0.41 3.39 2.39
C THR A 39 -1.31 3.30 3.63
N ILE A 40 -0.73 3.26 4.83
CA ILE A 40 -1.46 3.01 6.08
C ILE A 40 -1.66 4.28 6.90
N GLU A 41 -0.64 5.11 7.07
CA GLU A 41 -0.62 6.25 8.00
C GLU A 41 -0.69 7.60 7.30
N HIS A 42 0.03 7.78 6.19
CA HIS A 42 0.11 9.06 5.49
C HIS A 42 -1.27 9.52 5.00
N ARG A 43 -1.61 10.77 5.34
CA ARG A 43 -2.84 11.45 4.90
C ARG A 43 -2.49 12.43 3.79
N GLY A 44 -3.42 12.65 2.86
CA GLY A 44 -3.17 13.53 1.73
C GLY A 44 -2.48 12.83 0.55
N PRO A 45 -2.06 13.59 -0.47
CA PRO A 45 -1.40 13.04 -1.65
C PRO A 45 -0.01 12.50 -1.32
N VAL A 46 0.38 11.40 -1.96
CA VAL A 46 1.77 10.91 -1.94
C VAL A 46 2.58 11.72 -2.95
N GLU A 47 3.84 12.03 -2.63
CA GLU A 47 4.74 12.71 -3.56
C GLU A 47 4.80 12.00 -4.91
N GLU A 48 4.68 12.76 -5.99
CA GLU A 48 4.51 12.19 -7.33
C GLU A 48 5.64 11.26 -7.74
N VAL A 49 6.87 11.57 -7.33
CA VAL A 49 8.07 10.77 -7.62
C VAL A 49 8.02 9.37 -6.99
N LEU A 50 7.25 9.18 -5.91
CA LEU A 50 7.12 7.90 -5.21
C LEU A 50 5.98 7.04 -5.78
N ARG A 51 4.95 7.65 -6.40
CA ARG A 51 3.74 6.95 -6.86
C ARG A 51 4.02 5.76 -7.78
N PRO A 52 4.98 5.80 -8.73
CA PRO A 52 5.33 4.64 -9.55
C PRO A 52 5.85 3.45 -8.73
N ALA A 53 6.64 3.71 -7.69
CA ALA A 53 7.29 2.67 -6.87
C ALA A 53 6.30 1.94 -5.94
N LEU A 54 5.12 2.51 -5.67
CA LEU A 54 4.07 1.83 -4.90
C LEU A 54 3.59 0.54 -5.62
N GLY A 55 3.64 0.50 -6.95
CA GLY A 55 3.14 -0.63 -7.74
C GLY A 55 1.66 -0.88 -7.47
N ASN A 56 1.30 -2.11 -7.11
CA ASN A 56 -0.05 -2.53 -6.73
C ASN A 56 -0.30 -2.58 -5.21
N ARG A 57 0.62 -2.04 -4.39
CA ARG A 57 0.52 -2.08 -2.92
C ARG A 57 -0.50 -1.04 -2.45
N ILE A 58 -1.71 -1.52 -2.14
CA ILE A 58 -2.83 -0.65 -1.70
C ILE A 58 -2.95 -0.55 -0.18
N TYR A 59 -2.31 -1.46 0.56
CA TYR A 59 -2.29 -1.47 2.03
C TYR A 59 -1.07 -2.26 2.53
N GLY A 60 -0.09 -1.58 3.10
CA GLY A 60 1.15 -2.19 3.58
C GLY A 60 2.18 -2.47 2.47
N CYS A 61 3.35 -2.94 2.90
CA CYS A 61 4.42 -3.43 2.05
C CYS A 61 5.25 -4.44 2.84
N ASP A 62 5.46 -5.62 2.26
CA ASP A 62 6.19 -6.72 2.91
C ASP A 62 7.53 -7.01 2.24
N ASP A 63 8.00 -6.19 1.29
CA ASP A 63 9.21 -6.50 0.50
C ASP A 63 10.46 -6.70 1.37
N CYS A 64 10.67 -5.84 2.37
CA CYS A 64 11.79 -5.94 3.30
C CYS A 64 11.72 -7.20 4.17
N LEU A 65 10.51 -7.66 4.48
CA LEU A 65 10.26 -8.87 5.25
C LEU A 65 10.39 -10.12 4.37
N ALA A 66 9.88 -10.06 3.14
CA ALA A 66 9.90 -11.15 2.17
C ALA A 66 11.32 -11.52 1.73
N VAL A 67 12.21 -10.54 1.59
CA VAL A 67 13.63 -10.80 1.26
C VAL A 67 14.46 -11.23 2.47
N CYS A 68 13.95 -11.07 3.69
CA CYS A 68 14.74 -11.29 4.90
C CYS A 68 15.09 -12.78 5.06
N PRO A 69 16.39 -13.16 5.14
CA PRO A 69 16.79 -14.56 5.27
C PRO A 69 16.38 -15.18 6.60
N TRP A 70 16.06 -14.37 7.61
CA TRP A 70 15.56 -14.82 8.91
C TRP A 70 14.05 -15.05 8.90
N ASN A 71 13.33 -14.42 7.97
CA ASN A 71 11.89 -14.62 7.83
C ASN A 71 11.52 -15.85 6.99
N LYS A 72 12.50 -16.52 6.37
CA LYS A 72 12.27 -17.77 5.60
C LYS A 72 11.71 -18.92 6.44
N PHE A 73 11.83 -18.83 7.76
CA PHE A 73 11.31 -19.82 8.71
C PHE A 73 9.93 -19.44 9.27
N ALA A 74 9.35 -18.31 8.84
CA ALA A 74 8.02 -17.90 9.27
C ALA A 74 6.97 -18.91 8.81
N VAL A 75 6.09 -19.29 9.73
CA VAL A 75 4.99 -20.22 9.48
C VAL A 75 3.71 -19.41 9.30
N ALA A 76 2.89 -19.78 8.30
CA ALA A 76 1.60 -19.14 8.09
C ALA A 76 0.74 -19.28 9.35
N ALA A 77 0.16 -18.17 9.80
CA ALA A 77 -0.69 -18.17 10.98
C ALA A 77 -1.92 -19.08 10.76
N GLN A 78 -2.18 -19.98 11.72
CA GLN A 78 -3.32 -20.90 11.67
C GLN A 78 -4.54 -20.40 12.48
N GLU A 79 -4.40 -19.29 13.20
CA GLU A 79 -5.52 -18.76 13.98
C GLU A 79 -6.61 -18.20 13.06
N ILE A 80 -7.87 -18.52 13.37
CA ILE A 80 -9.08 -18.11 12.63
C ILE A 80 -9.20 -16.57 12.54
N GLY A 81 -8.57 -15.85 13.48
CA GLY A 81 -8.45 -14.38 13.46
C GLY A 81 -7.69 -13.84 12.25
N TYR A 82 -6.71 -14.58 11.74
CA TYR A 82 -5.85 -14.19 10.60
C TYR A 82 -6.28 -14.81 9.27
N ALA A 83 -7.38 -15.57 9.24
CA ALA A 83 -7.91 -16.11 7.99
C ALA A 83 -8.16 -14.97 6.97
N HIS A 84 -7.76 -15.18 5.71
CA HIS A 84 -8.04 -14.24 4.62
C HIS A 84 -9.55 -14.13 4.40
N ARG A 85 -10.18 -13.15 5.06
CA ARG A 85 -11.63 -12.89 4.95
C ARG A 85 -12.00 -12.06 3.73
N VAL A 86 -11.01 -11.43 3.11
CA VAL A 86 -11.17 -10.58 1.92
C VAL A 86 -10.31 -11.23 0.83
N GLY A 87 -10.92 -11.67 -0.28
CA GLY A 87 -10.18 -12.07 -1.48
C GLY A 87 -9.40 -10.88 -2.07
N ALA A 88 -8.74 -11.05 -3.21
CA ALA A 88 -8.15 -9.94 -3.96
C ALA A 88 -9.23 -9.31 -4.88
N PRO A 89 -9.93 -8.23 -4.46
CA PRO A 89 -10.92 -7.58 -5.32
C PRO A 89 -10.28 -6.91 -6.51
N LEU A 90 -11.09 -6.70 -7.54
CA LEU A 90 -10.70 -5.91 -8.70
C LEU A 90 -10.48 -4.45 -8.26
N LEU A 91 -9.44 -3.80 -8.82
CA LEU A 91 -9.15 -2.39 -8.56
C LEU A 91 -10.35 -1.49 -8.83
N ALA A 92 -11.14 -1.81 -9.87
CA ALA A 92 -12.37 -1.10 -10.21
C ALA A 92 -13.43 -1.15 -9.11
N GLU A 93 -13.61 -2.31 -8.47
CA GLU A 93 -14.57 -2.47 -7.37
C GLU A 93 -14.15 -1.67 -6.15
N LEU A 94 -12.86 -1.68 -5.82
CA LEU A 94 -12.34 -0.94 -4.67
C LEU A 94 -12.41 0.58 -4.87
N ALA A 95 -12.15 1.07 -6.08
CA ALA A 95 -12.25 2.48 -6.41
C ALA A 95 -13.68 3.02 -6.27
N GLY A 96 -14.68 2.16 -6.51
CA GLY A 96 -16.11 2.50 -6.42
C GLY A 96 -16.71 2.48 -5.01
N LEU A 97 -15.94 2.16 -3.96
CA LEU A 97 -16.47 2.12 -2.59
C LEU A 97 -16.80 3.53 -2.08
N ASP A 98 -18.01 3.71 -1.56
CA ASP A 98 -18.34 4.81 -0.65
C ASP A 98 -17.93 4.47 0.80
N ASP A 99 -18.10 5.40 1.75
CA ASP A 99 -17.74 5.18 3.16
C ASP A 99 -18.54 4.02 3.79
N ALA A 100 -19.83 3.89 3.47
CA ALA A 100 -20.68 2.84 4.03
C ALA A 100 -20.25 1.45 3.53
N ALA A 101 -20.05 1.31 2.23
CA ALA A 101 -19.58 0.09 1.58
C ALA A 101 -18.16 -0.27 2.04
N PHE A 102 -17.26 0.71 2.18
CA PHE A 102 -15.92 0.49 2.73
C PHE A 102 -15.98 -0.06 4.16
N ARG A 103 -16.76 0.57 5.05
CA ARG A 103 -16.90 0.15 6.44
C ARG A 103 -17.51 -1.24 6.58
N ALA A 104 -18.52 -1.54 5.76
CA ALA A 104 -19.15 -2.85 5.73
C ALA A 104 -18.16 -3.93 5.24
N ARG A 105 -17.45 -3.66 4.13
CA ARG A 105 -16.49 -4.59 3.52
C ARG A 105 -15.33 -4.93 4.44
N PHE A 106 -14.76 -3.95 5.13
CA PHE A 106 -13.57 -4.14 5.96
C PHE A 106 -13.90 -4.27 7.46
N ALA A 107 -15.15 -4.55 7.82
CA ALA A 107 -15.54 -4.77 9.20
C ALA A 107 -14.70 -5.88 9.87
N GLY A 108 -14.14 -5.60 11.04
CA GLY A 108 -13.26 -6.53 11.77
C GLY A 108 -11.87 -6.71 11.17
N SER A 109 -11.51 -5.97 10.11
CA SER A 109 -10.15 -5.92 9.56
C SER A 109 -9.39 -4.68 10.04
N PRO A 110 -8.06 -4.76 10.24
CA PRO A 110 -7.22 -3.58 10.47
C PRO A 110 -7.37 -2.52 9.38
N ILE A 111 -7.72 -2.91 8.15
CA ILE A 111 -7.93 -2.00 7.01
C ILE A 111 -8.98 -0.94 7.31
N LYS A 112 -10.03 -1.28 8.10
CA LYS A 112 -11.10 -0.34 8.43
C LYS A 112 -10.58 0.97 9.03
N ARG A 113 -9.45 0.95 9.74
CA ARG A 113 -8.89 2.13 10.40
C ARG A 113 -8.37 3.19 9.42
N ILE A 114 -8.04 2.82 8.19
CA ILE A 114 -7.46 3.79 7.25
C ILE A 114 -8.52 4.71 6.66
N GLY A 115 -9.77 4.24 6.55
CA GLY A 115 -10.87 4.97 5.92
C GLY A 115 -10.92 4.80 4.40
N ARG A 116 -12.05 5.20 3.81
CA ARG A 116 -12.32 5.09 2.37
C ARG A 116 -11.30 5.89 1.56
N GLU A 117 -10.99 7.11 1.99
CA GLU A 117 -10.20 8.08 1.24
C GLU A 117 -8.78 7.55 1.00
N ARG A 118 -8.10 7.07 2.05
CA ARG A 118 -6.76 6.47 1.91
C ARG A 118 -6.78 5.20 1.06
N MET A 119 -7.79 4.35 1.22
CA MET A 119 -7.92 3.15 0.39
C MET A 119 -8.08 3.49 -1.09
N VAL A 120 -9.05 4.36 -1.42
CA VAL A 120 -9.34 4.75 -2.81
C VAL A 120 -8.14 5.48 -3.43
N ARG A 121 -7.49 6.39 -2.69
CA ARG A 121 -6.23 7.04 -3.14
C ARG A 121 -5.17 6.00 -3.51
N ASN A 122 -4.92 5.00 -2.67
CA ASN A 122 -3.92 3.97 -2.95
C ASN A 122 -4.30 3.10 -4.15
N VAL A 123 -5.59 2.77 -4.27
CA VAL A 123 -6.14 2.02 -5.42
C VAL A 123 -5.96 2.79 -6.71
N LEU A 124 -6.12 4.11 -6.70
CA LEU A 124 -5.88 4.96 -7.87
C LEU A 124 -4.40 4.96 -8.29
N TYR A 125 -3.46 4.96 -7.34
CA TYR A 125 -2.05 4.76 -7.67
C TYR A 125 -1.80 3.38 -8.30
N ALA A 126 -2.43 2.32 -7.77
CA ALA A 126 -2.36 0.99 -8.37
C ALA A 126 -2.99 0.93 -9.77
N ILE A 127 -4.10 1.63 -10.00
CA ILE A 127 -4.73 1.77 -11.32
C ILE A 127 -3.77 2.42 -12.31
N GLY A 128 -3.17 3.56 -11.95
CA GLY A 128 -2.18 4.23 -12.81
C GLY A 128 -0.96 3.36 -13.09
N ASN A 129 -0.50 2.58 -12.11
CA ASN A 129 0.62 1.65 -12.27
C ASN A 129 0.29 0.39 -13.06
N SER A 130 -0.98 0.04 -13.23
CA SER A 130 -1.39 -1.19 -13.91
C SER A 130 -1.13 -1.17 -15.43
N GLY A 131 -1.08 0.01 -16.04
CA GLY A 131 -1.00 0.15 -17.50
C GLY A 131 -2.24 -0.37 -18.25
N LEU A 132 -3.36 -0.64 -17.56
CA LEU A 132 -4.58 -1.18 -18.15
C LEU A 132 -5.50 -0.06 -18.64
N PRO A 133 -5.67 0.15 -19.97
CA PRO A 133 -6.46 1.28 -20.49
C PRO A 133 -7.93 1.25 -20.05
N GLY A 134 -8.49 0.06 -19.83
CA GLY A 134 -9.87 -0.12 -19.37
C GLY A 134 -10.16 0.48 -17.99
N LEU A 135 -9.14 0.71 -17.16
CA LEU A 135 -9.31 1.33 -15.83
C LEU A 135 -9.27 2.86 -15.87
N ARG A 136 -8.96 3.48 -17.03
CA ARG A 136 -8.94 4.94 -17.18
C ARG A 136 -10.28 5.57 -16.84
N ALA A 137 -11.38 4.97 -17.31
CA ALA A 137 -12.73 5.48 -17.06
C ALA A 137 -13.08 5.46 -15.56
N VAL A 138 -12.62 4.44 -14.83
CA VAL A 138 -12.78 4.35 -13.37
C VAL A 138 -12.04 5.50 -12.68
N ALA A 139 -10.77 5.73 -13.02
CA ALA A 139 -10.01 6.85 -12.47
C ALA A 139 -10.62 8.21 -12.83
N ALA A 140 -11.05 8.40 -14.07
CA ALA A 140 -11.68 9.64 -14.53
C ALA A 140 -12.94 9.99 -13.74
N GLY A 141 -13.71 9.00 -13.31
CA GLY A 141 -14.90 9.20 -12.47
C GLY A 141 -14.61 9.78 -11.08
N LEU A 142 -13.36 9.76 -10.62
CA LEU A 142 -12.95 10.21 -9.29
C LEU A 142 -12.13 11.51 -9.30
N VAL A 143 -11.91 12.13 -10.46
CA VAL A 143 -11.16 13.42 -10.57
C VAL A 143 -11.87 14.56 -9.82
N GLY A 144 -13.19 14.44 -9.61
CA GLY A 144 -13.99 15.40 -8.83
C GLY A 144 -14.37 14.91 -7.43
N ASP A 145 -13.70 13.90 -6.87
CA ASP A 145 -13.99 13.43 -5.51
C ASP A 145 -13.81 14.57 -4.49
N PRO A 146 -14.69 14.69 -3.46
CA PRO A 146 -14.56 15.72 -2.44
C PRO A 146 -13.29 15.62 -1.60
N ASP A 147 -12.67 14.44 -1.51
CA ASP A 147 -11.35 14.32 -0.89
C ASP A 147 -10.24 14.74 -1.88
N PRO A 148 -9.42 15.74 -1.55
CA PRO A 148 -8.41 16.27 -2.47
C PRO A 148 -7.30 15.26 -2.79
N ALA A 149 -7.02 14.28 -1.92
CA ALA A 149 -6.02 13.27 -2.20
C ALA A 149 -6.54 12.21 -3.18
N VAL A 150 -7.83 11.88 -3.11
CA VAL A 150 -8.50 11.02 -4.09
C VAL A 150 -8.53 11.71 -5.45
N ALA A 151 -8.94 12.98 -5.51
CA ALA A 151 -8.98 13.75 -6.76
C ALA A 151 -7.59 13.87 -7.42
N ASP A 152 -6.54 14.17 -6.64
CA ASP A 152 -5.15 14.21 -7.12
C ASP A 152 -4.67 12.85 -7.66
N ALA A 153 -4.91 11.76 -6.91
CA ALA A 153 -4.52 10.42 -7.34
C ALA A 153 -5.27 9.99 -8.61
N ALA A 154 -6.54 10.40 -8.76
CA ALA A 154 -7.35 10.13 -9.93
C ALA A 154 -6.82 10.85 -11.18
N ALA A 155 -6.51 12.15 -11.06
CA ALA A 155 -5.93 12.92 -12.15
C ALA A 155 -4.59 12.34 -12.61
N TRP A 156 -3.73 11.94 -11.66
CA TRP A 156 -2.46 11.28 -11.95
C TRP A 156 -2.66 9.93 -12.66
N ALA A 157 -3.60 9.11 -12.20
CA ALA A 157 -3.88 7.81 -12.81
C ALA A 157 -4.43 7.96 -14.24
N VAL A 158 -5.30 8.95 -14.49
CA VAL A 158 -5.78 9.28 -15.84
C VAL A 158 -4.61 9.71 -16.73
N ALA A 159 -3.75 10.61 -16.26
CA ALA A 159 -2.59 11.06 -17.03
C ALA A 159 -1.68 9.87 -17.41
N ARG A 160 -1.41 8.97 -16.46
CA ARG A 160 -0.52 7.81 -16.65
C ARG A 160 -1.09 6.73 -17.57
N LEU A 161 -2.40 6.61 -17.67
CA LEU A 161 -3.10 5.68 -18.57
C LEU A 161 -3.48 6.32 -19.91
N SER A 162 -2.88 7.48 -20.25
CA SER A 162 -3.09 8.18 -21.53
C SER A 162 -2.11 7.72 -22.61
#